data_AF-A0A561D506-F1
#
_entry.id   AF-A0A561D506-F1
#
_cell.length_a   1.000
_cell.length_b   1.000
_cell.length_c   1.000
_cell.angle_alpha   90.00
_cell.angle_beta   90.00
_cell.angle_gamma   90.00
#
_symmetry.space_group_name_H-M   'P 1'
#
loop_
_entity.id
_entity.type
_entity.pdbx_description
1 polymer ?
#
loop_
_entity_poly.entity_id
_entity_poly.type
_entity_poly.pdbx_seq_one_letter_code
_entity_poly.pdbx_strand_id
1 'polypeptide(L)'
;MIDQVEEDNGESTIILEKALYKGFIASGVSIRPRGSVLFTVADKDKAEATDLAKRFYNIGYHVLATAGTAATFKQVGIMGGMM
;
A
#
# COMPACT_ATOMS: atom_id res chain seq x y z
N MET A 1 18.55 15.09 11.28
CA MET A 1 18.77 13.73 11.82
C MET A 1 18.37 12.67 10.80
N ILE A 2 18.81 12.84 9.56
CA ILE A 2 18.61 11.91 8.43
C ILE A 2 19.89 11.95 7.61
N ASP A 3 20.97 11.51 8.26
CA ASP A 3 22.18 11.08 7.60
C ASP A 3 22.62 9.85 8.37
N GLN A 4 22.23 8.69 7.85
CA GLN A 4 22.91 7.40 7.94
C GLN A 4 22.23 6.53 6.86
N VAL A 5 22.57 6.79 5.60
CA VAL A 5 22.23 5.87 4.52
C VAL A 5 23.35 4.84 4.51
N GLU A 6 23.08 3.66 5.05
CA GLU A 6 24.00 2.52 4.95
C GLU A 6 24.36 2.25 3.48
N GLU A 7 25.64 1.93 3.24
CA GLU A 7 26.13 1.46 1.95
C GLU A 7 25.36 0.21 1.52
N ASP A 8 24.87 0.24 0.28
CA ASP A 8 23.97 -0.76 -0.27
C ASP A 8 24.79 -1.88 -0.94
N ASN A 9 24.80 -3.06 -0.32
CA ASN A 9 25.60 -4.22 -0.71
C ASN A 9 25.09 -4.97 -1.96
N GLY A 10 24.60 -4.26 -2.99
CA GLY A 10 24.36 -4.81 -4.32
C GLY A 10 23.03 -5.54 -4.56
N GLU A 11 22.04 -5.41 -3.66
CA GLU A 11 20.69 -5.99 -3.84
C GLU A 11 19.77 -4.97 -4.56
N SER A 12 19.57 -5.11 -5.87
CA SER A 12 18.82 -4.16 -6.72
C SER A 12 17.41 -3.77 -6.21
N THR A 13 16.74 -4.63 -5.45
CA THR A 13 15.38 -4.37 -4.91
C THR A 13 15.39 -3.30 -3.82
N ILE A 14 16.39 -3.30 -2.94
CA ILE A 14 16.50 -2.33 -1.84
C ILE A 14 16.79 -0.92 -2.41
N ILE A 15 17.54 -0.85 -3.52
CA ILE A 15 17.81 0.40 -4.24
C ILE A 15 16.52 0.98 -4.82
N LEU A 16 15.68 0.16 -5.46
CA LEU A 16 14.42 0.63 -6.08
C LEU A 16 13.42 1.15 -5.03
N GLU A 17 13.19 0.41 -3.95
CA GLU A 17 12.25 0.79 -2.89
C GLU A 17 12.65 2.11 -2.21
N LYS A 18 13.95 2.24 -1.86
CA LYS A 18 14.51 3.47 -1.27
C LYS A 18 14.43 4.64 -2.25
N ALA A 19 14.75 4.43 -3.53
CA ALA A 19 14.69 5.47 -4.55
C ALA A 19 13.25 5.94 -4.80
N LEU A 20 12.29 5.00 -4.89
CA LEU A 20 10.88 5.30 -5.08
C LEU A 20 10.31 6.08 -3.90
N TYR A 21 10.64 5.67 -2.66
CA TYR A 21 10.24 6.39 -1.45
C TYR A 21 10.75 7.84 -1.47
N LYS A 22 12.04 8.04 -1.76
CA LYS A 22 12.64 9.39 -1.88
C LYS A 22 11.97 10.21 -2.98
N GLY A 23 11.65 9.60 -4.12
CA GLY A 23 10.95 10.25 -5.23
C GLY A 23 9.57 10.78 -4.83
N PHE A 24 8.78 10.00 -4.09
CA PHE A 24 7.47 10.45 -3.58
C PHE A 24 7.59 11.60 -2.58
N ILE A 25 8.54 11.52 -1.64
CA ILE A 25 8.75 12.63 -0.69
C ILE A 25 9.19 13.90 -1.43
N ALA A 26 10.07 13.78 -2.42
CA ALA A 26 10.52 14.92 -3.22
C ALA A 26 9.42 15.54 -4.08
N SER A 27 8.41 14.78 -4.51
CA SER A 27 7.24 15.29 -5.25
C SER A 27 6.17 15.93 -4.35
N GLY A 28 6.40 15.97 -3.03
CA GLY A 28 5.47 16.54 -2.06
C GLY A 28 4.40 15.57 -1.56
N VAL A 29 4.50 14.28 -1.89
CA VAL A 29 3.59 13.26 -1.34
C VAL A 29 3.89 13.04 0.14
N SER A 30 2.86 13.13 0.98
CA SER A 30 2.95 12.77 2.39
C SER A 30 2.58 11.30 2.59
N ILE A 31 3.58 10.47 2.88
CA ILE A 31 3.36 9.05 3.22
C ILE A 31 3.17 8.93 4.73
N ARG A 32 1.94 8.64 5.16
CA ARG A 32 1.63 8.41 6.58
C ARG A 32 1.87 6.94 6.93
N PRO A 33 2.56 6.61 8.04
CA PRO A 33 2.87 5.23 8.42
C PRO A 33 1.67 4.46 8.99
N ARG A 34 0.56 5.14 9.29
CA ARG A 34 -0.70 4.57 9.81
C ARG A 34 -1.90 5.35 9.29
N GLY A 35 -3.08 4.75 9.36
CA GLY A 35 -4.36 5.36 9.01
C GLY A 35 -5.19 4.45 8.11
N SER A 36 -5.97 5.05 7.23
CA SER A 36 -6.84 4.33 6.30
C SER A 36 -6.35 4.44 4.85
N VAL A 37 -6.55 3.37 4.07
CA VAL A 37 -6.33 3.34 2.62
C VAL A 37 -7.67 3.04 1.94
N LEU A 38 -8.07 3.87 0.98
CA LEU A 38 -9.29 3.68 0.19
C LEU A 38 -8.96 2.98 -1.13
N PHE A 39 -9.65 1.88 -1.40
CA PHE A 39 -9.57 1.14 -2.65
C PHE A 39 -10.81 1.38 -3.52
N THR A 40 -10.55 1.78 -4.77
CA THR A 40 -11.54 1.78 -5.85
C THR A 40 -10.89 1.16 -7.07
N VAL A 41 -11.37 -0.02 -7.48
CA VAL A 41 -10.65 -0.87 -8.44
C VAL A 41 -11.62 -1.38 -9.50
N ALA A 42 -11.19 -1.33 -10.76
CA ALA A 42 -11.94 -1.89 -11.87
C ALA A 42 -12.02 -3.42 -11.74
N ASP A 43 -13.10 -4.03 -12.24
CA ASP A 43 -13.37 -5.46 -12.03
C ASP A 43 -12.23 -6.38 -12.44
N LYS A 44 -11.57 -6.08 -13.57
CA LYS A 44 -10.45 -6.86 -14.11
C LYS A 44 -9.21 -6.91 -13.20
N ASP A 45 -9.03 -5.92 -12.33
CA ASP A 45 -7.82 -5.77 -11.51
C ASP A 45 -8.05 -6.16 -10.03
N LYS A 46 -9.26 -6.61 -9.68
CA LYS A 46 -9.66 -6.91 -8.29
C LYS A 46 -8.88 -8.07 -7.67
N ALA A 47 -8.47 -9.05 -8.48
CA ALA A 47 -7.67 -10.18 -8.01
C ALA A 47 -6.29 -9.70 -7.50
N GLU A 48 -5.60 -8.87 -8.28
CA GLU A 48 -4.31 -8.30 -7.89
C GLU A 48 -4.45 -7.31 -6.72
N ALA A 49 -5.47 -6.45 -6.76
CA ALA A 49 -5.73 -5.49 -5.69
C ALA A 49 -6.02 -6.15 -4.34
N THR A 50 -6.54 -7.37 -4.36
CA THR A 50 -6.81 -8.14 -3.14
C THR A 50 -5.53 -8.44 -2.37
N ASP A 51 -4.46 -8.84 -3.05
CA ASP A 51 -3.20 -9.14 -2.38
C ASP A 51 -2.52 -7.88 -1.85
N LEU A 52 -2.65 -6.76 -2.56
CA LEU A 52 -2.22 -5.46 -2.06
C LEU A 52 -3.00 -5.02 -0.81
N ALA A 53 -4.33 -5.19 -0.81
CA ALA A 53 -5.17 -4.86 0.33
C ALA A 53 -4.82 -5.70 1.57
N LYS A 54 -4.52 -7.00 1.41
CA LYS A 54 -4.01 -7.85 2.50
C LYS A 54 -2.71 -7.31 3.09
N ARG A 55 -1.77 -6.87 2.25
CA ARG A 55 -0.49 -6.30 2.72
C ARG A 55 -0.73 -5.06 3.60
N PHE A 56 -1.60 -4.14 3.17
CA PHE A 56 -1.95 -2.96 3.98
C PHE A 56 -2.65 -3.33 5.29
N TYR A 57 -3.56 -4.29 5.25
CA TYR A 57 -4.23 -4.81 6.45
C TYR A 57 -3.22 -5.42 7.44
N ASN A 58 -2.30 -6.24 6.96
CA ASN A 58 -1.30 -6.94 7.77
C ASN A 58 -0.30 -5.99 8.45
N ILE A 59 -0.03 -4.82 7.87
CA ILE A 59 0.85 -3.80 8.46
C ILE A 59 0.08 -2.76 9.29
N GLY A 60 -1.22 -2.98 9.54
CA GLY A 60 -2.02 -2.20 10.49
C GLY A 60 -2.76 -0.99 9.92
N TYR A 61 -2.98 -0.91 8.60
CA TYR A 61 -3.88 0.09 8.03
C TYR A 61 -5.33 -0.39 8.08
N HIS A 62 -6.25 0.57 8.22
CA HIS A 62 -7.66 0.35 7.95
C HIS A 62 -7.91 0.33 6.45
N VAL A 63 -8.31 -0.82 5.92
CA VAL A 63 -8.71 -0.93 4.51
C VAL A 63 -10.15 -0.42 4.37
N LEU A 64 -10.35 0.55 3.48
CA LEU A 64 -11.66 1.03 3.06
C LEU A 64 -11.85 0.72 1.58
N ALA A 65 -13.08 0.47 1.15
CA ALA A 65 -13.33 0.15 -0.26
C ALA A 65 -14.73 0.57 -0.71
N THR A 66 -14.85 0.97 -1.98
CA THR A 66 -16.15 1.19 -2.63
C THR A 66 -16.93 -0.11 -2.73
N ALA A 67 -18.26 -0.05 -2.80
CA ALA A 67 -19.14 -1.22 -2.69
C ALA A 67 -18.71 -2.45 -3.53
N GLY A 68 -18.43 -2.24 -4.82
CA GLY A 68 -18.01 -3.32 -5.72
C GLY A 68 -16.66 -3.92 -5.37
N THR A 69 -15.73 -3.10 -4.88
CA THR A 69 -14.39 -3.53 -4.44
C THR A 69 -14.48 -4.26 -3.09
N ALA A 70 -15.24 -3.70 -2.14
CA ALA A 70 -15.46 -4.27 -0.82
C ALA A 70 -16.11 -5.67 -0.88
N ALA A 71 -17.05 -5.88 -1.82
CA ALA A 71 -17.66 -7.19 -2.03
C ALA A 71 -16.64 -8.27 -2.37
N THR A 72 -15.58 -7.93 -3.12
CA THR A 72 -14.50 -8.86 -3.47
C THR A 72 -13.58 -9.10 -2.28
N PHE A 73 -13.21 -8.03 -1.56
CA PHE A 73 -12.33 -8.13 -0.38
C PHE A 73 -12.96 -8.94 0.77
N LYS A 74 -14.27 -8.86 0.96
CA LYS A 74 -14.98 -9.67 1.96
C LYS A 74 -14.91 -11.17 1.68
N GLN A 75 -14.95 -11.58 0.41
CA GLN A 75 -14.88 -13.00 0.04
C GLN A 75 -13.55 -13.65 0.44
N VAL A 76 -12.48 -12.86 0.58
CA VAL A 76 -11.15 -13.34 0.95
C VAL A 76 -10.75 -12.99 2.39
N GLY A 77 -11.71 -12.57 3.22
CA GLY A 77 -11.49 -12.33 4.65
C GLY A 77 -10.91 -10.97 5.03
N ILE A 78 -10.87 -9.99 4.11
CA ILE A 78 -10.44 -8.63 4.45
C ILE A 78 -11.65 -7.84 4.95
N MET A 79 -11.72 -7.61 6.26
CA MET A 79 -12.76 -6.77 6.88
C MET A 79 -12.42 -5.29 6.71
N GLY A 80 -12.68 -4.77 5.50
CA GLY A 80 -12.59 -3.34 5.24
C GLY A 80 -13.90 -2.60 5.55
N GLY A 81 -13.79 -1.36 6.04
CA GLY A 81 -14.94 -0.46 6.15
C GLY A 81 -15.50 -0.10 4.77
N MET A 82 -16.83 -0.02 4.65
CA MET A 82 -17.52 0.33 3.40
C MET A 82 -17.85 1.82 3.39
N MET A 83 -17.65 2.48 2.25
CA MET A 83 -17.98 3.90 2.04
C MET A 83 -18.89 4.07 0.83
#